data_AF-A0A917SU91-F1
#
_entry.id   AF-A0A917SU91-F1
#
_cell.length_a   1.000
_cell.length_b   1.000
_cell.length_c   1.000
_cell.angle_alpha   90.00
_cell.angle_beta   90.00
_cell.angle_gamma   90.00
#
_symmetry.space_group_name_H-M   'P 1'
#
loop_
_entity.id
_entity.type
_entity.pdbx_description
1 polymer ?
#
loop_
_entity_poly.entity_id
_entity_poly.type
_entity_poly.pdbx_seq_one_letter_code
_entity_poly.pdbx_strand_id
1 'polypeptide(L)'
;MSVFSYNEATAEAAGTDLAGVVRGLEVSLADLGGFVAGVRSQWDGDEQETYAAVQARWDRAAGTVQEILGAVTRALESTTTSVRDMRAQVRGALSVH
;
A
#
# COMPACT_ATOMS: atom_id res chain seq x y z
N MET A 1 -16.16 0.29 -33.12
CA MET A 1 -15.69 1.14 -32.00
C MET A 1 -15.53 0.24 -30.79
N SER A 2 -14.34 -0.34 -30.59
CA SER A 2 -14.09 -1.18 -29.41
C SER A 2 -14.04 -0.24 -28.21
N VAL A 3 -15.14 -0.19 -27.46
CA VAL A 3 -15.14 0.42 -26.13
C VAL A 3 -14.02 -0.30 -25.38
N PHE A 4 -12.94 0.42 -25.08
CA PHE A 4 -11.99 0.02 -24.05
C PHE A 4 -12.81 -0.04 -22.76
N SER A 5 -13.47 -1.17 -22.56
CA SER A 5 -14.28 -1.48 -21.40
C SER A 5 -13.30 -1.64 -20.26
N TYR A 6 -12.95 -0.52 -19.63
CA TYR A 6 -12.31 -0.55 -18.33
C TYR A 6 -13.13 -1.48 -17.44
N ASN A 7 -12.52 -2.60 -17.04
CA ASN A 7 -13.16 -3.62 -16.24
C ASN A 7 -13.14 -3.16 -14.79
N GLU A 8 -14.19 -2.43 -14.41
CA GLU A 8 -14.37 -1.87 -13.06
C GLU A 8 -14.31 -2.95 -11.98
N ALA A 9 -14.84 -4.15 -12.28
CA ALA A 9 -14.72 -5.30 -11.39
C ALA A 9 -13.26 -5.75 -11.21
N THR A 10 -12.43 -5.68 -12.25
CA THR A 10 -10.98 -5.94 -12.14
C THR A 10 -10.27 -4.85 -11.33
N ALA A 11 -10.68 -3.59 -11.45
CA ALA A 11 -10.09 -2.49 -10.68
C ALA A 11 -10.46 -2.55 -9.19
N GLU A 12 -11.72 -2.85 -8.86
CA GLU A 12 -12.17 -3.07 -7.49
C GLU A 12 -11.52 -4.31 -6.85
N ALA A 13 -11.40 -5.40 -7.63
CA ALA A 13 -10.68 -6.60 -7.19
C ALA A 13 -9.21 -6.28 -6.92
N ALA A 14 -8.53 -5.58 -7.84
CA ALA A 14 -7.15 -5.15 -7.66
C ALA A 14 -6.98 -4.24 -6.44
N GLY A 15 -7.96 -3.37 -6.13
CA GLY A 15 -7.96 -2.54 -4.93
C GLY A 15 -8.09 -3.34 -3.64
N THR A 16 -8.97 -4.34 -3.64
CA THR A 16 -9.15 -5.26 -2.52
C THR A 16 -7.90 -6.10 -2.28
N ASP A 17 -7.31 -6.64 -3.33
CA ASP A 17 -6.08 -7.44 -3.29
C ASP A 17 -4.91 -6.59 -2.79
N LEU A 18 -4.75 -5.37 -3.31
CA LEU A 18 -3.74 -4.42 -2.83
C LEU A 18 -3.92 -4.09 -1.35
N ALA A 19 -5.15 -3.82 -0.90
CA ALA A 19 -5.42 -3.59 0.51
C ALA A 19 -5.12 -4.82 1.38
N GLY A 20 -5.26 -6.03 0.84
CA GLY A 20 -4.83 -7.28 1.48
C GLY A 20 -3.30 -7.37 1.60
N VAL A 21 -2.58 -7.11 0.51
CA VAL A 21 -1.11 -7.10 0.46
C VAL A 21 -0.53 -6.05 1.41
N VAL A 22 -1.11 -4.83 1.43
CA VAL A 22 -0.70 -3.74 2.32
C VAL A 22 -0.80 -4.18 3.78
N ARG A 23 -1.95 -4.74 4.18
CA ARG A 23 -2.15 -5.27 5.54
C ARG A 23 -1.18 -6.39 5.88
N GLY A 24 -0.91 -7.31 4.94
CA GLY A 24 0.07 -8.38 5.13
C GLY A 24 1.50 -7.85 5.34
N LEU A 25 1.87 -6.79 4.61
CA LEU A 25 3.15 -6.11 4.76
C LEU A 25 3.24 -5.36 6.09
N GLU A 26 2.17 -4.68 6.52
CA GLU A 26 2.11 -4.02 7.84
C GLU A 26 2.31 -5.02 8.98
N VAL A 27 1.64 -6.17 8.92
CA VAL A 27 1.82 -7.25 9.90
C VAL A 27 3.26 -7.77 9.88
N SER A 28 3.81 -8.02 8.69
CA SER A 28 5.20 -8.49 8.56
C SER A 28 6.23 -7.50 9.10
N LEU A 29 6.00 -6.20 8.90
CA LEU A 29 6.85 -5.13 9.45
C LEU A 29 6.72 -5.04 10.98
N ALA A 30 5.51 -5.20 11.51
CA ALA A 30 5.27 -5.22 12.96
C ALA A 30 5.92 -6.45 13.62
N ASP A 31 5.77 -7.63 13.04
CA ASP A 31 6.40 -8.88 13.50
C ASP A 31 7.93 -8.76 13.47
N LEU A 32 8.48 -8.18 12.41
CA LEU A 32 9.90 -7.93 12.30
C LEU A 32 10.41 -6.96 13.38
N GLY A 33 9.67 -5.88 13.65
CA GLY A 33 9.97 -4.96 14.74
C GLY A 33 9.94 -5.64 16.11
N GLY A 34 8.93 -6.50 16.34
CA GLY A 34 8.81 -7.31 17.55
C GLY A 34 9.96 -8.32 17.71
N PHE A 35 10.35 -8.99 16.61
CA PHE A 35 11.50 -9.89 16.59
C PHE A 35 12.77 -9.14 16.96
N VAL A 36 13.08 -8.03 16.30
CA VAL A 36 14.27 -7.21 16.58
C VAL A 36 14.29 -6.74 18.03
N ALA A 37 13.15 -6.29 18.58
CA ALA A 37 13.03 -5.92 19.98
C ALA A 37 13.29 -7.10 20.93
N GLY A 38 12.84 -8.30 20.57
CA GLY A 38 13.08 -9.52 21.32
C GLY A 38 14.56 -9.93 21.32
N VAL A 39 15.23 -9.90 20.16
CA VAL A 39 16.64 -10.27 20.07
C VAL A 39 17.54 -9.23 20.74
N ARG A 40 17.12 -7.96 20.81
CA ARG A 40 17.84 -6.91 21.55
C ARG A 40 18.08 -7.24 23.02
N SER A 41 17.21 -8.03 23.65
CA SER A 41 17.41 -8.48 25.03
C SER A 41 18.58 -9.45 25.21
N GLN A 42 19.08 -10.03 24.11
CA GLN A 42 20.17 -11.01 24.07
C GLN A 42 21.50 -10.41 23.57
N TRP A 43 21.54 -9.12 23.24
CA TRP A 43 22.72 -8.46 22.67
C TRP A 43 23.49 -7.69 23.76
N ASP A 44 24.82 -7.88 23.83
CA ASP A 44 25.67 -7.39 24.92
C ASP A 44 26.07 -5.91 24.74
N GLY A 45 26.51 -5.27 25.84
CA GLY A 45 26.47 -3.81 26.05
C GLY A 45 27.21 -2.91 25.06
N ASP A 46 28.33 -3.35 24.48
CA ASP A 46 29.17 -2.50 23.59
C ASP A 46 28.64 -2.43 22.15
N GLU A 47 27.75 -3.34 21.75
CA GLU A 47 27.24 -3.41 20.38
C GLU A 47 25.93 -2.63 20.21
N GLN A 48 25.36 -2.10 21.31
CA GLN A 48 24.08 -1.37 21.33
C GLN A 48 24.03 -0.17 20.40
N GLU A 49 25.13 0.56 20.18
CA GLU A 49 25.14 1.72 19.29
C GLU A 49 25.00 1.29 17.81
N THR A 50 25.71 0.24 17.42
CA THR A 50 25.59 -0.36 16.08
C THR A 50 24.18 -0.94 15.90
N TYR A 51 23.61 -1.54 16.92
CA TYR A 51 22.24 -2.06 16.87
C TYR A 51 21.17 -0.98 16.80
N ALA A 52 21.32 0.12 17.54
CA ALA A 52 20.42 1.26 17.44
C ALA A 52 20.44 1.85 16.02
N ALA A 53 21.61 1.92 15.39
CA ALA A 53 21.74 2.37 14.00
C ALA A 53 21.06 1.40 13.01
N VAL A 54 21.22 0.09 13.21
CA VAL A 54 20.55 -0.93 12.40
C VAL A 54 19.03 -0.85 12.58
N GLN A 55 18.55 -0.79 13.83
CA GLN A 55 17.13 -0.64 14.16
C GLN A 55 16.54 0.62 13.49
N ALA A 56 17.20 1.78 13.63
CA ALA A 56 16.75 3.02 13.01
C ALA A 56 16.70 2.94 11.47
N ARG A 57 17.58 2.14 10.85
CA ARG A 57 17.55 1.88 9.40
C ARG A 57 16.36 0.99 9.02
N TRP A 58 16.06 -0.03 9.82
CA TRP A 58 14.88 -0.88 9.63
C TRP A 58 13.58 -0.09 9.79
N ASP A 59 13.46 0.72 10.83
CA ASP A 59 12.28 1.57 11.07
C ASP A 59 12.06 2.54 9.90
N ARG A 60 13.13 3.13 9.36
CA ARG A 60 13.06 3.98 8.16
C ARG A 60 12.62 3.21 6.92
N ALA A 61 13.15 2.02 6.70
CA ALA A 61 12.76 1.18 5.56
C ALA A 61 11.29 0.77 5.67
N ALA A 62 10.82 0.40 6.87
CA ALA A 62 9.43 0.10 7.17
C ALA A 62 8.51 1.28 6.86
N GLY A 63 8.86 2.48 7.33
CA GLY A 63 8.12 3.71 7.03
C GLY A 63 8.07 4.02 5.54
N THR A 64 9.19 3.87 4.83
CA THR A 64 9.24 4.07 3.36
C THR A 64 8.32 3.10 2.62
N VAL A 65 8.30 1.83 3.03
CA VAL A 65 7.40 0.82 2.46
C VAL A 65 5.94 1.21 2.71
N GLN A 66 5.58 1.62 3.92
CA GLN A 66 4.23 2.09 4.24
C GLN A 66 3.82 3.31 3.40
N GLU A 67 4.73 4.27 3.19
CA GLU A 67 4.47 5.44 2.34
C GLU A 67 4.21 5.05 0.88
N ILE A 68 5.04 4.18 0.31
CA ILE A 68 4.88 3.70 -1.07
C ILE A 68 3.55 2.96 -1.20
N LEU A 69 3.23 2.08 -0.27
CA LEU A 69 1.97 1.33 -0.25
C LEU A 69 0.77 2.28 -0.18
N GLY A 70 0.81 3.27 0.72
CA GLY A 70 -0.23 4.30 0.80
C GLY A 70 -0.37 5.10 -0.49
N ALA A 71 0.73 5.41 -1.17
CA ALA A 71 0.70 6.11 -2.45
C ALA A 71 0.07 5.26 -3.57
N VAL A 72 0.39 3.97 -3.63
CA VAL A 72 -0.20 3.03 -4.60
C VAL A 72 -1.71 2.88 -4.38
N THR A 73 -2.15 2.71 -3.13
CA THR A 73 -3.58 2.62 -2.80
C THR A 73 -4.34 3.87 -3.24
N ARG A 74 -3.82 5.06 -2.90
CA ARG A 74 -4.44 6.34 -3.31
C ARG A 74 -4.50 6.53 -4.83
N ALA A 75 -3.44 6.15 -5.54
CA ALA A 75 -3.39 6.24 -7.00
C ALA A 75 -4.45 5.34 -7.65
N LEU A 76 -4.64 4.14 -7.11
CA LEU A 76 -5.65 3.20 -7.60
C LEU A 76 -7.08 3.71 -7.33
N GLU A 77 -7.36 4.19 -6.11
CA GLU A 77 -8.66 4.80 -5.76
C GLU A 77 -8.99 6.00 -6.64
N SER A 78 -8.01 6.88 -6.87
CA SER A 78 -8.15 8.05 -7.74
C SER A 78 -8.46 7.66 -9.18
N THR A 79 -7.78 6.62 -9.69
CA THR A 79 -8.00 6.11 -11.05
C THR A 79 -9.40 5.52 -11.20
N THR A 80 -9.83 4.67 -10.25
CA THR A 80 -11.16 4.06 -10.25
C THR A 80 -12.26 5.11 -10.21
N THR A 81 -12.12 6.12 -9.34
CA THR A 81 -13.07 7.24 -9.23
C THR A 81 -13.15 8.02 -10.54
N SER A 82 -12.00 8.38 -11.12
CA SER A 82 -11.95 9.14 -12.38
C SER A 82 -12.64 8.42 -13.53
N VAL A 83 -12.45 7.09 -13.64
CA VAL A 83 -13.12 6.30 -14.67
C VAL A 83 -14.63 6.23 -14.42
N ARG A 84 -15.05 6.04 -13.17
CA ARG A 84 -16.47 6.02 -12.80
C ARG A 84 -17.17 7.33 -13.18
N ASP A 85 -16.54 8.47 -12.87
CA ASP A 85 -17.05 9.80 -13.19
C ASP A 85 -17.14 10.04 -14.69
N MET A 86 -16.08 9.67 -15.43
CA MET A 86 -16.07 9.77 -16.89
C MET A 86 -17.21 8.94 -17.52
N ARG A 87 -17.48 7.74 -17.00
CA ARG A 87 -18.61 6.90 -17.47
C ARG A 87 -19.96 7.50 -17.15
N ALA A 88 -20.13 8.08 -15.96
CA ALA A 88 -21.36 8.77 -15.58
C ALA A 88 -21.65 9.95 -16.53
N GLN A 89 -20.62 10.72 -16.85
CA GLN A 89 -20.72 11.84 -17.79
C GLN A 89 -21.07 11.39 -19.21
N VAL A 90 -20.41 10.33 -19.73
CA VAL A 90 -20.70 9.76 -21.05
C VAL A 90 -22.13 9.21 -21.11
N ARG A 91 -22.58 8.49 -20.07
CA ARG A 91 -23.98 8.00 -20.00
C ARG A 91 -24.98 9.15 -19.99
N GLY A 92 -24.71 10.21 -19.22
CA GLY A 92 -25.54 11.40 -19.18
C GLY A 92 -25.65 12.08 -20.55
N ALA A 93 -24.53 12.23 -21.26
CA ALA A 93 -24.51 12.82 -22.60
C ALA A 93 -25.31 12.00 -23.62
N LEU A 94 -25.23 10.66 -23.54
CA LEU A 94 -25.97 9.76 -24.42
C LEU A 94 -27.47 9.70 -24.12
N SER A 95 -27.91 10.02 -22.90
CA SER A 95 -29.34 10.08 -22.54
C SER A 95 -30.03 11.38 -22.91
N VAL A 96 -29.27 12.40 -23.32
CA VAL A 96 -29.77 13.72 -23.73
C VAL A 96 -29.87 13.85 -25.27
N HIS A 97 -29.46 12.81 -26.01
CA HIS A 97 -29.70 12.64 -27.46
C HIS A 97 -30.68 11.50 -27.69
#